data_AF-A0A2M7BMY5-F1
#
_entry.id   AF-A0A2M7BMY5-F1
#
_cell.length_a   1.000
_cell.length_b   1.000
_cell.length_c   1.000
_cell.angle_alpha   90.00
_cell.angle_beta   90.00
_cell.angle_gamma   90.00
#
_symmetry.space_group_name_H-M   'P 1'
#
loop_
_entity.id
_entity.type
_entity.pdbx_description
1 polymer ?
#
loop_
_entity_poly.entity_id
_entity_poly.type
_entity_poly.pdbx_seq_one_letter_code
_entity_poly.pdbx_strand_id
1 'polypeptide(L)'
;MKKTSVILPWKEICQLRPEIRNRTLTASDFAIDLHQVILGGSGKLPYYCDPVQFFSTTYATDNLRHFCRVVLRRLAKQNGGEAVVNVSQTFGGGKSHTLTTLYYLTTLGEALPKKETSVGMILNDAQLKNPPPARIAAVSFDKVDWKAGGESKSPDGEIKHFRMPWNLIAWQLLGQKGIDILQRDKSEPDFDTPPADTLWAEILREVEATGQGALIMVDEFLMWAHDAASPTPRGKARTGGPSGMTA
;
A
#
# COMPACT_ATOMS: atom_id res chain seq x y z
N MET A 1 16.48 -41.72 -25.86
CA MET A 1 17.18 -41.81 -24.55
C MET A 1 16.33 -41.11 -23.50
N LYS A 2 15.79 -41.84 -22.52
CA LYS A 2 15.10 -41.23 -21.36
C LYS A 2 16.15 -40.57 -20.47
N LYS A 3 16.12 -39.25 -20.33
CA LYS A 3 16.91 -38.54 -19.31
C LYS A 3 16.33 -38.91 -17.95
N THR A 4 17.01 -39.76 -17.21
CA THR A 4 16.72 -39.99 -15.79
C THR A 4 17.20 -38.76 -15.03
N SER A 5 16.28 -37.88 -14.63
CA SER A 5 16.60 -36.75 -13.76
C SER A 5 16.83 -37.27 -12.34
N VAL A 6 18.10 -37.28 -11.90
CA VAL A 6 18.44 -37.57 -10.51
C VAL A 6 17.97 -36.38 -9.67
N ILE A 7 17.01 -36.60 -8.78
CA ILE A 7 16.54 -35.59 -7.83
C ILE A 7 17.54 -35.57 -6.67
N LEU A 8 18.26 -34.46 -6.53
CA LEU A 8 19.19 -34.24 -5.42
C LEU A 8 18.44 -33.66 -4.20
N PRO A 9 18.88 -33.94 -2.97
CA PRO A 9 18.36 -33.29 -1.78
C PRO A 9 18.43 -31.76 -1.90
N TRP A 10 17.36 -31.05 -1.51
CA TRP A 10 17.27 -29.60 -1.67
C TRP A 10 18.46 -28.86 -1.03
N LYS A 11 18.98 -29.35 0.09
CA LYS A 11 20.13 -28.78 0.80
C LYS A 11 21.44 -28.80 0.01
N GLU A 12 21.57 -29.68 -0.98
CA GLU A 12 22.76 -29.78 -1.83
C GLU A 12 22.71 -28.81 -3.02
N ILE A 13 21.51 -28.41 -3.43
CA ILE A 13 21.27 -27.53 -4.59
C ILE A 13 20.87 -26.11 -4.19
N CYS A 14 20.26 -25.93 -3.02
CA CYS A 14 19.83 -24.65 -2.49
C CYS A 14 20.99 -24.01 -1.74
N GLN A 15 21.75 -23.18 -2.46
CA GLN A 15 22.77 -22.36 -1.83
C GLN A 15 22.10 -21.21 -1.09
N LEU A 16 22.13 -21.27 0.25
CA LEU A 16 21.66 -20.17 1.09
C LEU A 16 22.52 -18.93 0.86
N ARG A 17 21.86 -17.77 0.87
CA ARG A 17 22.52 -16.48 0.82
C ARG A 17 23.53 -16.32 1.98
N PRO A 18 24.66 -15.62 1.79
CA PRO A 18 25.67 -15.43 2.82
C PRO A 18 25.12 -14.89 4.13
N GLU A 19 24.18 -13.95 4.07
CA GLU A 19 23.60 -13.29 5.25
C GLU A 19 22.72 -14.24 6.08
N ILE A 20 22.03 -15.18 5.42
CA ILE A 20 21.26 -16.25 6.08
C ILE A 20 22.23 -17.27 6.69
N ARG A 21 23.24 -17.70 5.92
CA ARG A 21 24.23 -18.68 6.36
C ARG A 21 25.01 -18.19 7.58
N ASN A 22 25.39 -16.91 7.59
CA ASN A 22 26.16 -16.28 8.65
C ASN A 22 25.31 -15.71 9.79
N ARG A 23 23.98 -15.88 9.74
CA ARG A 23 23.01 -15.41 10.76
C ARG A 23 23.12 -13.91 11.05
N THR A 24 23.36 -13.11 10.02
CA THR A 24 23.47 -11.66 10.16
C THR A 24 22.13 -10.94 10.02
N LEU A 25 21.09 -11.65 9.54
CA LEU A 25 19.74 -11.10 9.39
C LEU A 25 18.92 -11.25 10.67
N THR A 26 18.12 -10.23 10.95
CA THR A 26 17.09 -10.19 12.00
C THR A 26 15.75 -10.66 11.45
N ALA A 27 14.80 -11.02 12.32
CA ALA A 27 13.46 -11.41 11.91
C ALA A 27 12.74 -10.30 11.11
N SER A 28 12.98 -9.02 11.47
CA SER A 28 12.46 -7.85 10.75
C SER A 28 12.98 -7.74 9.32
N ASP A 29 14.18 -8.23 9.02
CA ASP A 29 14.74 -8.18 7.66
C ASP A 29 14.02 -9.12 6.67
N PHE A 30 13.23 -10.07 7.19
CA PHE A 30 12.45 -11.00 6.37
C PHE A 30 11.03 -10.50 6.08
N ALA A 31 10.53 -9.52 6.82
CA ALA A 31 9.21 -8.95 6.62
C ALA A 31 9.27 -7.76 5.67
N ILE A 32 8.23 -7.60 4.87
CA ILE A 32 8.08 -6.42 4.02
C ILE A 32 7.36 -5.35 4.83
N ASP A 33 8.01 -4.22 5.02
CA ASP A 33 7.42 -3.03 5.63
C ASP A 33 7.02 -2.06 4.51
N LEU A 34 5.71 -2.02 4.22
CA LEU A 34 5.16 -1.17 3.16
C LEU A 34 5.44 0.32 3.42
N HIS A 35 5.35 0.75 4.67
CA HIS A 35 5.62 2.13 5.07
C HIS A 35 7.07 2.51 4.79
N GLN A 36 8.03 1.62 5.08
CA GLN A 36 9.44 1.83 4.77
C GLN A 36 9.70 1.91 3.25
N VAL A 37 9.00 1.10 2.45
CA VAL A 37 9.11 1.15 0.98
C VAL A 37 8.63 2.50 0.42
N ILE A 38 7.59 3.09 1.01
CA ILE A 38 6.97 4.34 0.52
C ILE A 38 7.74 5.58 0.97
N LEU A 39 8.00 5.72 2.27
CA LEU A 39 8.69 6.90 2.80
C LEU A 39 10.19 6.87 2.49
N GLY A 40 10.73 5.68 2.26
CA GLY A 40 12.16 5.45 2.15
C GLY A 40 12.82 5.41 3.53
N GLY A 41 14.12 5.10 3.53
CA GLY A 41 14.95 5.14 4.73
C GLY A 41 16.26 5.86 4.46
N SER A 42 16.85 6.41 5.51
CA SER A 42 18.21 6.97 5.46
C SER A 42 19.23 5.83 5.43
N GLY A 43 20.12 5.83 4.44
CA GLY A 43 21.23 4.87 4.33
C GLY A 43 20.99 3.73 3.34
N LYS A 44 21.56 2.55 3.63
CA LYS A 44 21.45 1.38 2.73
C LYS A 44 20.01 0.86 2.76
N LEU A 45 19.37 0.81 1.59
CA LEU A 45 18.02 0.28 1.45
C LEU A 45 17.98 -1.19 1.91
N PRO A 46 16.99 -1.58 2.74
CA PRO A 46 16.71 -2.97 3.04
C PRO A 46 16.46 -3.79 1.78
N TYR A 47 16.63 -5.11 1.88
CA TYR A 47 16.55 -6.03 0.73
C TYR A 47 15.26 -5.87 -0.09
N TYR A 48 14.11 -5.77 0.58
CA TYR A 48 12.81 -5.62 -0.09
C TYR A 48 12.49 -4.20 -0.54
N CYS A 49 13.32 -3.21 -0.19
CA CYS A 49 13.18 -1.83 -0.67
C CYS A 49 13.87 -1.60 -2.03
N ASP A 50 14.73 -2.53 -2.46
CA ASP A 50 15.32 -2.54 -3.80
C ASP A 50 14.38 -3.33 -4.74
N PRO A 51 13.82 -2.71 -5.80
CA PRO A 51 12.88 -3.38 -6.70
C PRO A 51 13.45 -4.61 -7.41
N VAL A 52 14.74 -4.60 -7.76
CA VAL A 52 15.38 -5.73 -8.45
C VAL A 52 15.48 -6.92 -7.48
N GLN A 53 15.95 -6.66 -6.26
CA GLN A 53 16.03 -7.69 -5.22
C GLN A 53 14.65 -8.22 -4.84
N PHE A 54 13.66 -7.33 -4.72
CA PHE A 54 12.27 -7.67 -4.47
C PHE A 54 11.72 -8.61 -5.56
N PHE A 55 11.78 -8.22 -6.83
CA PHE A 55 11.20 -9.02 -7.92
C PHE A 55 11.99 -10.30 -8.23
N SER A 56 13.30 -10.32 -8.04
CA SER A 56 14.13 -11.53 -8.23
C SER A 56 13.83 -12.64 -7.22
N THR A 57 13.29 -12.28 -6.04
CA THR A 57 12.85 -13.23 -5.00
C THR A 57 11.35 -13.39 -4.91
N THR A 58 10.60 -12.71 -5.77
CA THR A 58 9.15 -12.83 -5.86
C THR A 58 8.76 -14.02 -6.73
N TYR A 59 8.06 -14.99 -6.15
CA TYR A 59 7.37 -16.01 -6.93
C TYR A 59 5.97 -15.51 -7.28
N ALA A 60 5.73 -15.23 -8.57
CA ALA A 60 4.46 -14.71 -9.06
C ALA A 60 3.37 -15.80 -9.07
N THR A 61 2.81 -16.11 -7.90
CA THR A 61 1.71 -17.07 -7.73
C THR A 61 0.48 -16.67 -8.55
N ASP A 62 -0.40 -17.63 -8.85
CA ASP A 62 -1.64 -17.38 -9.58
C ASP A 62 -2.50 -16.29 -8.92
N ASN A 63 -2.58 -16.30 -7.58
CA ASN A 63 -3.30 -15.30 -6.82
C ASN A 63 -2.67 -13.90 -6.93
N LEU A 64 -1.33 -13.80 -6.83
CA LEU A 64 -0.64 -12.51 -6.99
C LEU A 64 -0.86 -11.96 -8.41
N ARG A 65 -0.72 -12.80 -9.44
CA ARG A 65 -0.92 -12.39 -10.84
C ARG A 65 -2.36 -11.95 -11.09
N HIS A 66 -3.34 -12.71 -10.61
CA HIS A 66 -4.76 -12.36 -10.72
C HIS A 66 -5.07 -11.02 -10.03
N PHE A 67 -4.57 -10.84 -8.81
CA PHE A 67 -4.76 -9.60 -8.05
C PHE A 67 -4.15 -8.39 -8.77
N CYS A 68 -2.89 -8.51 -9.21
CA CYS A 68 -2.25 -7.44 -9.97
C CYS A 68 -2.98 -7.18 -11.29
N ARG A 69 -3.45 -8.20 -12.00
CA ARG A 69 -4.22 -8.05 -13.24
C ARG A 69 -5.45 -7.18 -13.04
N VAL A 70 -6.30 -7.46 -12.05
CA VAL A 70 -7.56 -6.71 -11.88
C VAL A 70 -7.30 -5.24 -11.55
N VAL A 71 -6.27 -4.94 -10.75
CA VAL A 71 -5.90 -3.57 -10.43
C VAL A 71 -5.26 -2.85 -11.62
N LEU A 72 -4.26 -3.47 -12.27
CA LEU A 72 -3.56 -2.85 -13.41
C LEU A 72 -4.51 -2.60 -14.59
N ARG A 73 -5.43 -3.53 -14.89
CA ARG A 73 -6.41 -3.34 -15.97
C ARG A 73 -7.39 -2.22 -15.65
N ARG A 74 -7.80 -2.06 -14.38
CA ARG A 74 -8.63 -0.92 -13.96
C ARG A 74 -7.90 0.40 -14.19
N LEU A 75 -6.65 0.50 -13.74
CA LEU A 75 -5.81 1.69 -13.93
C LEU A 75 -5.55 1.98 -15.41
N ALA A 76 -5.44 0.94 -16.24
CA ALA A 76 -5.28 1.05 -17.69
C ALA A 76 -6.59 1.34 -18.45
N LYS A 77 -7.72 1.54 -17.75
CA LYS A 77 -9.07 1.72 -18.32
C LYS A 77 -9.48 0.56 -19.26
N GLN A 78 -9.04 -0.65 -18.95
CA GLN A 78 -9.37 -1.87 -19.68
C GLN A 78 -10.47 -2.67 -18.98
N ASN A 79 -11.20 -3.49 -19.75
CA ASN A 79 -12.20 -4.40 -19.22
C ASN A 79 -11.59 -5.44 -18.27
N GLY A 80 -12.37 -5.90 -17.28
CA GLY A 80 -11.95 -6.93 -16.32
C GLY A 80 -11.08 -6.40 -15.18
N GLY A 81 -11.11 -5.09 -14.91
CA GLY A 81 -10.53 -4.49 -13.72
C GLY A 81 -11.58 -4.16 -12.66
N GLU A 82 -11.13 -4.09 -11.41
CA GLU A 82 -11.99 -3.85 -10.23
C GLU A 82 -11.61 -2.52 -9.54
N ALA A 83 -12.60 -1.77 -9.07
CA ALA A 83 -12.39 -0.48 -8.42
C ALA A 83 -12.10 -0.60 -6.91
N VAL A 84 -12.62 -1.66 -6.28
CA VAL A 84 -12.42 -1.96 -4.86
C VAL A 84 -12.08 -3.43 -4.75
N VAL A 85 -10.92 -3.75 -4.19
CA VAL A 85 -10.45 -5.14 -4.03
C VAL A 85 -10.14 -5.37 -2.56
N ASN A 86 -10.73 -6.41 -1.98
CA ASN A 86 -10.48 -6.77 -0.58
C ASN A 86 -9.39 -7.86 -0.48
N VAL A 87 -8.26 -7.54 0.16
CA VAL A 87 -7.16 -8.49 0.40
C VAL A 87 -7.46 -9.35 1.64
N SER A 88 -8.34 -10.32 1.46
CA SER A 88 -8.73 -11.29 2.48
C SER A 88 -7.74 -12.47 2.52
N GLN A 89 -6.47 -12.18 2.79
CA GLN A 89 -5.49 -13.22 3.14
C GLN A 89 -5.37 -13.33 4.67
N THR A 90 -5.26 -14.56 5.17
CA THR A 90 -4.91 -14.82 6.57
C THR A 90 -3.49 -14.32 6.87
N PHE A 91 -3.21 -14.01 8.14
CA PHE A 91 -1.92 -13.51 8.62
C PHE A 91 -0.74 -14.30 8.02
N GLY A 92 0.28 -13.61 7.50
CA GLY A 92 1.40 -14.23 6.77
C GLY A 92 1.15 -14.58 5.30
N GLY A 93 -0.04 -14.29 4.75
CA GLY A 93 -0.43 -14.68 3.39
C GLY A 93 0.12 -13.84 2.23
N GLY A 94 0.88 -12.78 2.49
CA GLY A 94 1.52 -11.98 1.44
C GLY A 94 0.81 -10.68 1.06
N LYS A 95 0.00 -10.07 1.95
CA LYS A 95 -0.66 -8.77 1.67
C LYS A 95 0.34 -7.67 1.41
N SER A 96 1.25 -7.43 2.35
CA SER A 96 2.25 -6.36 2.22
C SER A 96 3.14 -6.61 1.00
N HIS A 97 3.46 -7.88 0.69
CA HIS A 97 4.12 -8.25 -0.56
C HIS A 97 3.30 -7.90 -1.81
N THR A 98 2.00 -8.15 -1.79
CA THR A 98 1.08 -7.83 -2.88
C THR A 98 0.94 -6.30 -3.08
N LEU A 99 0.81 -5.55 -1.99
CA LEU A 99 0.73 -4.09 -2.01
C LEU A 99 2.05 -3.46 -2.48
N THR A 100 3.19 -3.93 -2.00
CA THR A 100 4.52 -3.51 -2.48
C THR A 100 4.73 -3.85 -3.95
N THR A 101 4.23 -5.02 -4.41
CA THR A 101 4.26 -5.38 -5.84
C THR A 101 3.53 -4.33 -6.68
N LEU A 102 2.29 -3.97 -6.30
CA LEU A 102 1.53 -2.93 -7.00
C LEU A 102 2.21 -1.57 -6.94
N TYR A 103 2.73 -1.19 -5.78
CA TYR A 103 3.46 0.05 -5.59
C TYR A 103 4.59 0.16 -6.62
N TYR A 104 5.48 -0.84 -6.71
CA TYR A 104 6.57 -0.82 -7.68
C TYR A 104 6.11 -0.86 -9.14
N LEU A 105 5.10 -1.67 -9.46
CA LEU A 105 4.55 -1.73 -10.82
C LEU A 105 4.02 -0.37 -11.28
N THR A 106 3.45 0.43 -10.38
CA THR A 106 2.76 1.68 -10.73
C THR A 106 3.60 2.95 -10.53
N THR A 107 4.76 2.85 -9.87
CA THR A 107 5.61 4.02 -9.55
C THR A 107 6.95 4.04 -10.28
N LEU A 108 7.52 2.89 -10.63
CA LEU A 108 8.89 2.84 -11.17
C LEU A 108 9.00 3.26 -12.64
N GLY A 109 7.90 3.23 -13.40
CA GLY A 109 7.90 3.60 -14.82
C GLY A 109 8.95 2.82 -15.63
N GLU A 110 9.91 3.54 -16.22
CA GLU A 110 11.01 2.94 -16.99
C GLU A 110 12.01 2.16 -16.13
N ALA A 111 12.14 2.50 -14.85
CA ALA A 111 13.05 1.83 -13.92
C ALA A 111 12.54 0.45 -13.45
N LEU A 112 11.31 0.06 -13.82
CA LEU A 112 10.75 -1.24 -13.49
C LEU A 112 11.65 -2.38 -14.04
N PRO A 113 12.09 -3.34 -13.21
CA PRO A 113 12.98 -4.42 -13.65
C PRO A 113 12.24 -5.49 -14.48
N LYS A 114 11.84 -5.13 -15.71
CA LYS A 114 11.07 -6.00 -16.64
C LYS A 114 11.79 -7.28 -17.07
N LYS A 115 13.10 -7.39 -16.78
CA LYS A 115 13.89 -8.61 -17.01
C LYS A 115 13.58 -9.70 -15.98
N GLU A 116 13.04 -9.33 -14.82
CA GLU A 116 12.67 -10.30 -13.79
C GLU A 116 11.43 -11.10 -14.22
N THR A 117 11.51 -12.42 -14.07
CA THR A 117 10.46 -13.36 -14.49
C THR A 117 9.11 -13.02 -13.85
N SER A 118 9.11 -12.62 -12.58
CA SER A 118 7.90 -12.25 -11.83
C SER A 118 7.16 -11.07 -12.46
N VAL A 119 7.88 -10.01 -12.86
CA VAL A 119 7.32 -8.85 -13.56
C VAL A 119 6.72 -9.28 -14.90
N GLY A 120 7.47 -10.07 -15.68
CA GLY A 120 7.00 -10.58 -16.97
C GLY A 120 5.73 -11.42 -16.85
N MET A 121 5.67 -12.33 -15.87
CA MET A 121 4.49 -13.17 -15.61
C MET A 121 3.27 -12.32 -15.24
N ILE A 122 3.42 -11.32 -14.37
CA ILE A 122 2.32 -10.43 -13.97
C ILE A 122 1.80 -9.62 -15.17
N LEU A 123 2.70 -9.02 -15.95
CA LEU A 123 2.33 -8.19 -17.10
C LEU A 123 1.67 -9.01 -18.23
N ASN A 124 2.16 -10.24 -18.46
CA ASN A 124 1.56 -11.17 -19.41
C ASN A 124 0.15 -11.59 -18.99
N ASP A 125 -0.07 -11.92 -17.71
CA ASP A 125 -1.40 -12.24 -17.18
C ASP A 125 -2.37 -11.04 -17.29
N ALA A 126 -1.84 -9.83 -17.06
CA ALA A 126 -2.59 -8.59 -17.24
C ALA A 126 -2.87 -8.24 -18.70
N GLN A 127 -2.15 -8.84 -19.66
CA GLN A 127 -2.13 -8.49 -21.08
C GLN A 127 -1.69 -7.04 -21.33
N LEU A 128 -0.69 -6.58 -20.57
CA LEU A 128 -0.15 -5.22 -20.64
C LEU A 128 1.33 -5.27 -21.00
N LYS A 129 1.75 -4.44 -21.96
CA LYS A 129 3.19 -4.28 -22.27
C LYS A 129 3.93 -3.55 -21.15
N ASN A 130 3.28 -2.53 -20.59
CA ASN A 130 3.77 -1.72 -19.49
C ASN A 130 2.62 -1.51 -18.49
N PRO A 131 2.90 -1.52 -17.18
CA PRO A 131 1.90 -1.13 -16.21
C PRO A 131 1.59 0.39 -16.34
N PRO A 132 0.32 0.81 -16.14
CA PRO A 132 -0.03 2.22 -16.12
C PRO A 132 0.53 2.89 -14.86
N PRO A 133 1.05 4.13 -14.97
CA PRO A 133 1.40 4.90 -13.78
C PRO A 133 0.12 5.29 -13.02
N ALA A 134 0.25 5.41 -11.70
CA ALA A 134 -0.87 5.82 -10.85
C ALA A 134 -0.41 6.82 -9.78
N ARG A 135 -1.34 7.67 -9.35
CA ARG A 135 -1.20 8.47 -8.14
C ARG A 135 -1.48 7.57 -6.95
N ILE A 136 -0.49 7.41 -6.06
CA ILE A 136 -0.57 6.45 -4.96
C ILE A 136 -0.89 7.15 -3.66
N ALA A 137 -1.83 6.58 -2.91
CA ALA A 137 -1.90 6.75 -1.47
C ALA A 137 -1.84 5.37 -0.83
N ALA A 138 -0.90 5.15 0.06
CA ALA A 138 -0.74 3.89 0.75
C ALA A 138 -0.51 4.14 2.24
N VAL A 139 -1.39 3.57 3.07
CA VAL A 139 -1.37 3.78 4.52
C VAL A 139 -1.32 2.44 5.21
N SER A 140 -0.23 2.24 5.96
CA SER A 140 -0.04 1.09 6.84
C SER A 140 -0.44 1.49 8.26
N PHE A 141 -1.60 1.04 8.71
CA PHE A 141 -2.21 1.51 9.95
C PHE A 141 -1.56 0.96 11.22
N ASP A 142 -0.64 -0.01 11.11
CA ASP A 142 0.27 -0.41 12.18
C ASP A 142 1.33 0.66 12.52
N LYS A 143 1.53 1.65 11.64
CA LYS A 143 2.44 2.80 11.84
C LYS A 143 1.72 4.10 12.15
N VAL A 144 0.39 4.09 12.21
CA VAL A 144 -0.43 5.27 12.49
C VAL A 144 -0.99 5.11 13.90
N ASP A 145 -0.54 5.93 14.85
CA ASP A 145 -1.15 5.94 16.18
C ASP A 145 -2.47 6.71 16.15
N TRP A 146 -3.52 6.24 16.82
CA TRP A 146 -4.82 6.90 16.76
C TRP A 146 -4.82 8.30 17.40
N LYS A 147 -3.97 8.53 18.42
CA LYS A 147 -3.87 9.81 19.15
C LYS A 147 -2.89 10.76 18.48
N ALA A 148 -1.68 10.29 18.22
CA ALA A 148 -0.62 11.09 17.66
C ALA A 148 -0.81 11.25 16.15
N GLY A 149 -1.23 10.21 15.44
CA GLY A 149 -1.27 10.14 13.99
C GLY A 149 -0.07 9.42 13.39
N GLY A 150 0.18 9.69 12.12
CA GLY A 150 1.34 9.19 11.38
C GLY A 150 1.87 10.20 10.38
N GLU A 151 3.04 9.90 9.85
CA GLU A 151 3.66 10.67 8.77
C GLU A 151 3.08 10.27 7.42
N SER A 152 3.04 11.23 6.51
CA SER A 152 2.61 11.03 5.14
C SER A 152 3.44 11.92 4.21
N LYS A 153 3.76 11.39 3.03
CA LYS A 153 4.55 12.07 2.01
C LYS A 153 3.67 12.44 0.82
N SER A 154 3.70 13.70 0.43
CA SER A 154 2.95 14.21 -0.73
C SER A 154 3.61 13.81 -2.06
N PRO A 155 2.90 14.01 -3.19
CA PRO A 155 3.44 13.85 -4.54
C PRO A 155 4.77 14.51 -4.84
N ASP A 156 5.01 15.69 -4.28
CA ASP A 156 6.21 16.51 -4.43
C ASP A 156 7.29 16.18 -3.38
N GLY A 157 6.99 15.26 -2.45
CA GLY A 157 7.94 14.73 -1.48
C GLY A 157 7.94 15.43 -0.12
N GLU A 158 7.05 16.41 0.11
CA GLU A 158 6.87 17.03 1.42
C GLU A 158 6.27 16.03 2.42
N ILE A 159 6.89 15.93 3.59
CA ILE A 159 6.44 15.07 4.67
C ILE A 159 5.67 15.91 5.69
N LYS A 160 4.44 15.51 5.99
CA LYS A 160 3.61 16.09 7.05
C LYS A 160 3.00 15.03 7.94
N HIS A 161 2.60 15.46 9.13
CA HIS A 161 2.01 14.60 10.15
C HIS A 161 0.51 14.82 10.24
N PHE A 162 -0.27 13.73 10.16
CA PHE A 162 -1.73 13.80 10.25
C PHE A 162 -2.27 12.74 11.20
N ARG A 163 -3.31 13.11 11.97
CA ARG A 163 -4.01 12.16 12.84
C ARG A 163 -5.02 11.30 12.08
N MET A 164 -5.68 11.89 11.10
CA MET A 164 -6.83 11.26 10.46
C MET A 164 -6.47 10.50 9.18
N PRO A 165 -7.07 9.31 8.96
CA PRO A 165 -6.89 8.49 7.76
C PRO A 165 -7.09 9.28 6.47
N TRP A 166 -8.15 10.09 6.41
CA TRP A 166 -8.50 10.84 5.21
C TRP A 166 -7.49 11.92 4.88
N ASN A 167 -6.93 12.61 5.88
CA ASN A 167 -5.84 13.56 5.65
C ASN A 167 -4.56 12.87 5.17
N LEU A 168 -4.21 11.71 5.75
CA LEU A 168 -3.06 10.92 5.32
C LEU A 168 -3.17 10.57 3.83
N ILE A 169 -4.35 10.10 3.40
CA ILE A 169 -4.63 9.72 2.01
C ILE A 169 -4.65 10.94 1.09
N ALA A 170 -5.40 12.00 1.45
CA ALA A 170 -5.50 13.20 0.63
C ALA A 170 -4.15 13.90 0.42
N TRP A 171 -3.30 13.90 1.44
CA TRP A 171 -1.93 14.40 1.34
C TRP A 171 -1.09 13.62 0.33
N GLN A 172 -1.15 12.29 0.33
CA GLN A 172 -0.41 11.47 -0.65
C GLN A 172 -0.94 11.63 -2.08
N LEU A 173 -2.23 11.89 -2.24
CA LEU A 173 -2.84 12.06 -3.57
C LEU A 173 -2.58 13.45 -4.16
N LEU A 174 -2.75 14.52 -3.38
CA LEU A 174 -2.83 15.89 -3.88
C LEU A 174 -2.08 16.92 -3.02
N GLY A 175 -1.37 16.51 -1.97
CA GLY A 175 -0.68 17.42 -1.05
C GLY A 175 -1.64 18.42 -0.41
N GLN A 176 -1.25 19.69 -0.38
CA GLN A 176 -2.04 20.76 0.23
C GLN A 176 -3.43 20.90 -0.40
N LYS A 177 -3.53 20.77 -1.73
CA LYS A 177 -4.82 20.82 -2.44
C LYS A 177 -5.81 19.78 -1.92
N GLY A 178 -5.33 18.58 -1.60
CA GLY A 178 -6.17 17.52 -1.02
C GLY A 178 -6.70 17.88 0.37
N ILE A 179 -5.87 18.51 1.21
CA ILE A 179 -6.27 18.98 2.54
C ILE A 179 -7.29 20.11 2.45
N ASP A 180 -7.07 21.05 1.53
CA ASP A 180 -7.97 22.18 1.30
C ASP A 180 -9.35 21.73 0.79
N ILE A 181 -9.40 20.66 -0.02
CA ILE A 181 -10.67 20.04 -0.44
C ILE A 181 -11.36 19.37 0.75
N LEU A 182 -10.62 18.59 1.56
CA LEU A 182 -11.24 17.88 2.68
C LEU A 182 -11.81 18.81 3.75
N GLN A 183 -11.17 19.95 4.01
CA GLN A 183 -11.55 20.86 5.10
C GLN A 183 -11.71 20.10 6.42
N ARG A 184 -10.74 19.22 6.70
CA ARG A 184 -10.64 18.41 7.93
C ARG A 184 -9.33 18.73 8.62
N ASP A 185 -9.09 20.00 8.93
CA ASP A 185 -7.98 20.39 9.80
C ASP A 185 -8.37 20.24 11.27
N LYS A 186 -7.38 20.13 12.18
CA LYS A 186 -7.63 20.06 13.64
C LYS A 186 -8.38 21.28 14.17
N SER A 187 -8.35 22.42 13.46
CA SER A 187 -9.16 23.59 13.77
C SER A 187 -10.65 23.40 13.51
N GLU A 188 -11.03 22.46 12.65
CA GLU A 188 -12.41 22.27 12.21
C GLU A 188 -13.21 21.43 13.20
N PRO A 189 -14.50 21.77 13.44
CA PRO A 189 -15.33 21.06 14.41
C PRO A 189 -15.62 19.60 14.03
N ASP A 190 -15.53 19.27 12.75
CA ASP A 190 -15.76 17.93 12.19
C ASP A 190 -14.47 17.24 11.74
N PHE A 191 -13.31 17.70 12.25
CA PHE A 191 -11.99 17.14 12.01
C PHE A 191 -11.93 15.61 12.08
N ASP A 192 -12.60 15.02 13.08
CA ASP A 192 -12.63 13.57 13.36
C ASP A 192 -13.83 12.85 12.74
N THR A 193 -14.60 13.54 11.90
CA THR A 193 -15.71 12.95 11.15
C THR A 193 -15.24 12.61 9.73
N PRO A 194 -15.48 11.37 9.25
CA PRO A 194 -15.16 10.98 7.89
C PRO A 194 -15.73 11.97 6.85
N PRO A 195 -14.93 12.39 5.84
CA PRO A 195 -15.40 13.29 4.80
C PRO A 195 -16.57 12.70 4.01
N ALA A 196 -17.45 13.57 3.52
CA ALA A 196 -18.53 13.17 2.63
C ALA A 196 -18.01 12.59 1.31
N ASP A 197 -18.83 11.78 0.66
CA ASP A 197 -18.55 11.17 -0.65
C ASP A 197 -18.24 12.22 -1.73
N THR A 198 -18.91 13.38 -1.69
CA THR A 198 -18.70 14.50 -2.60
C THR A 198 -17.27 15.04 -2.56
N LEU A 199 -16.65 15.10 -1.37
CA LEU A 199 -15.27 15.55 -1.19
C LEU A 199 -14.28 14.53 -1.76
N TRP A 200 -14.53 13.24 -1.56
CA TRP A 200 -13.73 12.18 -2.18
C TRP A 200 -13.87 12.16 -3.69
N ALA A 201 -15.08 12.38 -4.22
CA ALA A 201 -15.29 12.51 -5.66
C ALA A 201 -14.54 13.71 -6.25
N GLU A 202 -14.42 14.81 -5.52
CA GLU A 202 -13.58 15.94 -5.92
C GLU A 202 -12.09 15.59 -5.93
N ILE A 203 -11.56 14.96 -4.87
CA ILE A 203 -10.18 14.48 -4.82
C ILE A 203 -9.87 13.56 -6.00
N LEU A 204 -10.73 12.57 -6.27
CA LEU A 204 -10.50 11.60 -7.35
C LEU A 204 -10.58 12.27 -8.73
N ARG A 205 -11.51 13.21 -8.94
CA ARG A 205 -11.56 14.02 -10.18
C ARG A 205 -10.29 14.83 -10.38
N GLU A 206 -9.76 15.42 -9.32
CA GLU A 206 -8.52 16.20 -9.36
C GLU A 206 -7.30 15.34 -9.66
N VAL A 207 -7.25 14.11 -9.12
CA VAL A 207 -6.23 13.13 -9.51
C VAL A 207 -6.38 12.77 -10.99
N GLU A 208 -7.59 12.48 -11.47
CA GLU A 208 -7.84 12.13 -12.88
C GLU A 208 -7.49 13.28 -13.84
N ALA A 209 -7.66 14.54 -13.42
CA ALA A 209 -7.27 15.72 -14.18
C ALA A 209 -5.75 15.78 -14.44
N THR A 210 -4.94 15.10 -13.63
CA THR A 210 -3.48 14.94 -13.88
C THR A 210 -3.16 13.88 -14.94
N GLY A 211 -4.17 13.19 -15.48
CA GLY A 211 -4.03 12.12 -16.47
C GLY A 211 -3.69 10.75 -15.87
N GLN A 212 -3.67 10.62 -14.55
CA GLN A 212 -3.38 9.38 -13.83
C GLN A 212 -4.60 8.87 -13.07
N GLY A 213 -4.70 7.55 -12.87
CA GLY A 213 -5.66 6.96 -11.94
C GLY A 213 -5.16 7.02 -10.50
N ALA A 214 -6.06 7.04 -9.52
CA ALA A 214 -5.72 6.87 -8.12
C ALA A 214 -5.63 5.38 -7.75
N LEU A 215 -4.58 5.00 -7.01
CA LEU A 215 -4.48 3.70 -6.35
C LEU A 215 -4.33 3.96 -4.84
N ILE A 216 -5.38 3.61 -4.09
CA ILE A 216 -5.44 3.77 -2.64
C ILE A 216 -5.27 2.38 -2.00
N MET A 217 -4.20 2.21 -1.22
CA MET A 217 -3.86 0.97 -0.53
C MET A 217 -3.97 1.18 0.97
N VAL A 218 -4.72 0.30 1.63
CA VAL A 218 -4.99 0.38 3.06
C VAL A 218 -4.59 -0.95 3.67
N ASP A 219 -3.61 -0.92 4.56
CA ASP A 219 -3.13 -2.10 5.29
C ASP A 219 -3.38 -1.96 6.79
N GLU A 220 -3.68 -3.06 7.47
CA GLU A 220 -3.90 -3.12 8.93
C GLU A 220 -4.95 -2.16 9.54
N PHE A 221 -5.88 -1.63 8.74
CA PHE A 221 -6.86 -0.62 9.16
C PHE A 221 -7.78 -1.07 10.30
N LEU A 222 -8.14 -2.35 10.35
CA LEU A 222 -9.07 -2.86 11.37
C LEU A 222 -8.52 -2.70 12.80
N MET A 223 -7.21 -2.80 12.99
CA MET A 223 -6.59 -2.57 14.29
C MET A 223 -6.73 -1.11 14.71
N TRP A 224 -6.41 -0.18 13.81
CA TRP A 224 -6.56 1.24 14.07
C TRP A 224 -8.01 1.65 14.33
N ALA A 225 -8.95 1.13 13.55
CA ALA A 225 -10.38 1.41 13.72
C ALA A 225 -10.91 0.89 15.06
N HIS A 226 -10.42 -0.26 15.51
CA HIS A 226 -10.74 -0.81 16.83
C HIS A 226 -10.27 0.13 17.95
N ASP A 227 -9.04 0.63 17.88
CA ASP A 227 -8.50 1.55 18.88
C ASP A 227 -9.22 2.90 18.90
N ALA A 228 -9.59 3.42 17.73
CA ALA A 228 -10.35 4.66 17.60
C ALA A 228 -11.79 4.55 18.13
N ALA A 229 -12.42 3.37 18.01
CA ALA A 229 -13.78 3.10 18.49
C ALA A 229 -13.82 2.70 19.98
N SER A 230 -12.68 2.29 20.55
CA SER A 230 -12.62 1.81 21.93
C SER A 230 -12.74 2.98 22.91
N PRO A 231 -13.70 2.95 23.85
CA PRO A 231 -13.81 3.98 24.85
C PRO A 231 -12.57 3.95 25.75
N THR A 232 -11.87 5.08 25.83
CA THR A 232 -10.76 5.29 26.78
C THR A 232 -11.20 4.81 28.17
N PRO A 233 -10.45 3.95 28.89
CA PRO A 233 -10.79 3.60 30.25
C PRO A 233 -10.75 4.86 31.10
N ARG A 234 -11.93 5.34 31.56
CA ARG A 234 -12.23 6.42 32.53
C ARG A 234 -11.19 7.55 32.65
N GLY A 235 -11.52 8.82 32.40
CA GLY A 235 -12.77 9.45 32.76
C GLY A 235 -12.90 10.88 32.23
N LYS A 236 -13.92 11.07 31.40
CA LYS A 236 -14.96 12.11 31.47
C LYS A 236 -15.83 11.86 30.25
N ALA A 237 -17.07 11.45 30.49
CA ALA A 237 -18.08 11.40 29.44
C ALA A 237 -18.21 12.81 28.85
N ARG A 238 -17.80 12.98 27.59
CA ARG A 238 -18.29 14.08 26.76
C ARG A 238 -19.51 13.54 26.04
N THR A 239 -20.67 13.83 26.59
CA THR A 239 -21.93 13.81 25.85
C THR A 239 -21.81 14.84 24.72
N GLY A 240 -21.63 14.36 23.51
CA GLY A 240 -21.63 15.15 22.28
C GLY A 240 -22.30 14.35 21.17
N GLY A 241 -23.50 13.84 21.44
CA GLY A 241 -24.39 13.34 20.40
C GLY A 241 -25.23 14.49 19.84
N PRO A 242 -25.63 14.46 18.56
CA PRO A 242 -26.44 15.50 17.96
C PRO A 242 -27.84 15.52 18.60
N SER A 243 -28.25 16.67 19.13
CA SER A 243 -29.63 16.91 19.52
C SER A 243 -30.50 16.93 18.27
N GLY A 244 -31.26 15.86 18.04
CA GLY A 244 -32.18 15.72 16.92
C GLY A 244 -33.44 14.96 17.30
N MET A 245 -34.49 15.74 17.60
CA MET A 245 -35.93 15.45 17.45
C MET A 245 -36.52 14.21 18.14
N THR A 246 -37.21 14.48 19.25
CA THR A 246 -38.40 13.73 19.67
C THR A 246 -39.58 14.71 19.77
N ALA A 247 -40.50 14.59 18.81
CA ALA A 247 -41.96 14.75 18.86
C ALA A 247 -42.46 15.02 17.44
#